data_AF-A0A952GE83-F1
#
_entry.id   AF-A0A952GE83-F1
#
_cell.length_a   1.000
_cell.length_b   1.000
_cell.length_c   1.000
_cell.angle_alpha   90.00
_cell.angle_beta   90.00
_cell.angle_gamma   90.00
#
_symmetry.space_group_name_H-M   'P 1'
#
loop_
_entity.id
_entity.type
_entity.pdbx_description
1 polymer ?
#
loop_
_entity_poly.entity_id
_entity_poly.type
_entity_poly.pdbx_seq_one_letter_code
_entity_poly.pdbx_strand_id
1 'polypeptide(L)' 'MAPNKALRCPTCRTLVLEKDQDFPFCSDRCRRIDLGKWASGEYRISSPILDPEVLEGLAEHARRPQQDNDDD' A
#
# COMPACT_ATOMS: atom_id res chain seq x y z
N MET A 1 17.83 -8.83 -23.39
CA MET A 1 17.08 -9.62 -22.38
C MET A 1 16.82 -8.71 -21.20
N ALA A 2 15.57 -8.39 -20.90
CA ALA A 2 15.25 -7.64 -19.68
C ALA A 2 15.69 -8.48 -18.46
N PRO A 3 16.29 -7.88 -17.42
CA PRO A 3 16.68 -8.62 -16.22
C PRO A 3 15.42 -9.23 -15.58
N ASN A 4 15.44 -10.54 -15.32
CA ASN A 4 14.37 -11.18 -14.56
C ASN A 4 14.38 -10.60 -13.15
N LYS A 5 13.47 -9.66 -12.86
CA LYS A 5 13.34 -9.06 -11.54
C LYS A 5 12.80 -10.13 -10.58
N ALA A 6 13.67 -10.58 -9.68
CA ALA A 6 13.31 -11.53 -8.63
C ALA A 6 13.04 -10.78 -7.33
N LEU A 7 11.94 -11.14 -6.66
CA LEU A 7 11.56 -10.57 -5.37
C LEU A 7 11.22 -11.68 -4.37
N ARG A 8 11.13 -11.34 -3.09
CA ARG A 8 10.57 -12.24 -2.07
C ARG A 8 9.09 -11.93 -1.91
N CYS A 9 8.26 -12.96 -1.90
CA CYS A 9 6.84 -12.85 -1.58
C CYS A 9 6.68 -12.11 -0.24
N PRO A 10 5.92 -11.00 -0.19
CA PRO A 10 5.76 -10.21 1.04
C PRO A 10 5.17 -11.02 2.20
N THR A 11 4.35 -12.02 1.90
CA THR A 11 3.63 -12.82 2.89
C THR A 11 4.48 -13.94 3.50
N CYS A 12 5.19 -14.73 2.67
CA CYS A 12 5.87 -15.95 3.10
C CYS A 12 7.37 -16.00 2.77
N ARG A 13 7.90 -14.99 2.06
CA ARG A 13 9.31 -14.81 1.68
C ARG A 13 9.88 -15.78 0.64
N THR A 14 9.04 -16.62 0.03
CA THR A 14 9.38 -17.43 -1.15
C THR A 14 9.88 -16.56 -2.30
N LEU A 15 10.91 -16.99 -3.03
CA LEU A 15 11.42 -16.27 -4.20
C LEU A 15 10.41 -16.34 -5.34
N VAL A 16 10.12 -15.21 -5.98
CA VAL A 16 9.19 -15.08 -7.11
C VAL A 16 9.83 -14.26 -8.22
N LEU A 17 9.44 -14.54 -9.46
CA LEU A 17 9.87 -13.83 -10.65
C LEU A 17 8.72 -12.97 -11.18
N GLU A 18 9.03 -11.84 -11.81
CA GLU A 18 8.04 -10.93 -12.40
C GLU A 18 7.10 -11.60 -13.42
N LYS A 19 7.54 -12.69 -14.06
CA LYS A 19 6.73 -13.49 -14.99
C LYS A 19 5.74 -14.46 -14.33
N ASP A 20 5.84 -14.65 -13.01
CA ASP A 20 4.98 -15.58 -12.29
C ASP A 20 3.55 -15.01 -12.22
N GLN A 21 2.53 -15.84 -12.43
CA GLN A 21 1.13 -15.41 -12.49
C GLN A 21 0.67 -14.62 -11.25
N ASP A 22 1.19 -14.99 -10.09
CA ASP A 22 0.81 -14.40 -8.81
C ASP A 22 1.73 -13.29 -8.33
N PHE A 23 2.76 -12.91 -9.10
CA PHE A 23 3.70 -11.86 -8.74
C PHE A 23 2.96 -10.57 -8.30
N PRO A 24 3.32 -9.95 -7.16
CA PRO A 24 4.52 -10.15 -6.33
C PRO A 24 4.40 -11.25 -5.26
N PHE A 25 3.33 -12.04 -5.25
CA PHE A 25 3.11 -13.14 -4.33
C PHE A 25 3.47 -14.49 -4.96
N CYS A 26 3.67 -15.52 -4.14
CA CYS A 26 3.94 -16.87 -4.65
C CYS A 26 2.66 -17.68 -4.95
N SER A 27 1.49 -17.16 -4.57
CA SER A 27 0.19 -17.81 -4.75
C SER A 27 -0.97 -16.85 -4.45
N ASP A 28 -2.15 -17.13 -4.98
CA ASP A 28 -3.41 -16.47 -4.60
C ASP A 28 -3.69 -16.52 -3.08
N ARG A 29 -3.31 -17.62 -2.40
CA ARG A 29 -3.42 -17.71 -0.93
C ARG A 29 -2.64 -16.60 -0.23
N CYS A 30 -1.41 -16.33 -0.66
CA CYS A 30 -0.57 -15.29 -0.05
C CYS A 30 -1.14 -13.89 -0.29
N ARG A 31 -1.67 -13.65 -1.50
CA ARG A 31 -2.37 -12.40 -1.84
C ARG A 31 -3.55 -12.13 -0.90
N ARG A 32 -4.39 -13.15 -0.65
CA ARG A 32 -5.54 -13.04 0.26
C ARG A 32 -5.14 -12.83 1.72
N ILE A 33 -4.07 -13.48 2.18
CA ILE A 33 -3.56 -13.26 3.54
C ILE A 33 -3.07 -11.82 3.70
N ASP A 34 -2.34 -11.30 2.72
CA ASP A 34 -1.86 -9.92 2.77
C ASP A 34 -3.02 -8.93 2.82
N LEU A 35 -4.04 -9.13 1.96
CA LEU A 35 -5.28 -8.35 2.01
C LEU A 35 -5.97 -8.43 3.39
N GLY A 36 -6.00 -9.61 4.00
CA GLY A 36 -6.54 -9.80 5.35
C GLY A 36 -5.82 -8.95 6.40
N LYS A 37 -4.49 -8.84 6.32
CA LYS A 37 -3.69 -8.00 7.22
C LYS A 37 -3.94 -6.51 7.06
N TRP A 38 -4.19 -6.08 5.82
CA TRP A 38 -4.65 -4.71 5.57
C TRP A 38 -6.01 -4.46 6.20
N ALA A 39 -6.97 -5.35 5.94
CA ALA A 39 -8.34 -5.23 6.47
C ALA A 39 -8.41 -5.30 8.00
N SER A 40 -7.53 -6.08 8.65
CA SER A 40 -7.44 -6.17 10.11
C SER A 40 -6.69 -5.00 10.75
N GLY A 41 -6.06 -4.12 9.97
CA GLY A 41 -5.23 -3.03 10.48
C GLY A 41 -3.90 -3.48 11.09
N GLU A 42 -3.44 -4.71 10.80
CA GLU A 42 -2.11 -5.19 11.20
C GLU A 42 -1.00 -4.34 10.56
N TYR A 43 -1.19 -3.93 9.31
CA TYR A 43 -0.32 -2.97 8.66
C TYR A 43 -0.71 -1.55 9.08
N ARG A 44 -0.06 -1.07 10.14
CA ARG A 44 -0.19 0.30 10.65
C ARG A 44 1.16 0.92 10.93
N ILE A 45 1.28 2.21 10.67
CA ILE A 45 2.40 3.02 11.14
C ILE A 45 2.12 3.39 12.58
N SER A 46 2.93 2.90 13.53
CA SER A 46 2.65 3.05 14.97
C SER A 46 3.03 4.42 15.54
N SER A 47 3.85 5.20 14.83
CA SER A 47 4.31 6.51 15.28
C SER A 47 3.37 7.62 14.81
N PRO A 48 3.00 8.58 15.68
CA PRO A 48 2.31 9.79 15.26
C PRO A 48 3.24 10.67 14.40
N ILE A 49 2.65 11.47 13.51
CA ILE A 49 3.37 12.52 12.79
C ILE A 49 3.60 13.66 13.77
N LEU A 50 4.85 14.02 14.01
CA LEU A 50 5.25 15.07 14.96
C LEU A 50 5.85 16.30 14.28
N ASP A 51 6.04 16.25 12.96
CA ASP A 51 6.53 17.38 12.19
C ASP A 51 5.44 18.46 12.09
N PRO A 52 5.66 19.67 12.65
CA PRO A 52 4.66 20.73 12.67
C PRO A 52 4.23 21.19 11.28
N GLU A 53 5.16 21.26 10.31
CA GLU A 53 4.88 21.72 8.95
C GLU A 53 3.99 20.72 8.22
N VAL A 54 4.29 19.42 8.39
CA VAL A 54 3.46 18.35 7.84
C VAL A 54 2.08 18.35 8.49
N LEU A 55 2.01 18.53 9.81
CA LEU A 55 0.75 18.53 10.54
C LEU A 55 -0.16 19.70 10.14
N GLU A 56 0.42 20.89 9.97
CA GLU A 56 -0.29 22.08 9.50
C GLU A 56 -0.81 21.88 8.07
N GLY A 57 0.04 21.39 7.16
CA GLY A 57 -0.36 21.08 5.79
C GLY A 57 -1.50 20.06 5.71
N LEU A 58 -1.48 19.00 6.53
CA LEU A 58 -2.57 18.02 6.59
C LEU A 58 -3.89 18.65 7.09
N ALA A 59 -3.80 19.53 8.10
CA ALA A 59 -4.96 20.20 8.67
C ALA A 59 -5.59 21.22 7.70
N GLU A 60 -4.80 21.83 6.81
CA GLU A 60 -5.30 22.68 5.73
C GLU A 60 -6.02 21.88 4.64
N HIS A 61 -5.44 20.75 4.20
CA HIS A 61 -6.08 19.87 3.21
C HIS A 61 -7.43 19.33 3.70
N ALA A 62 -7.53 18.97 4.98
CA ALA A 62 -8.79 18.52 5.58
C ALA A 62 -9.84 19.64 5.68
N ARG A 63 -9.42 20.92 5.68
CA ARG A 63 -10.30 22.09 5.77
C ARG A 63 -10.69 22.67 4.40
N ARG A 64 -10.10 22.20 3.30
CA ARG A 64 -10.53 22.63 1.96
C ARG A 64 -11.94 22.10 1.71
N PRO A 65 -12.95 22.97 1.50
CA PRO A 65 -14.25 22.50 1.02
C PRO A 65 -14.02 21.78 -0.31
N GLN A 66 -14.60 20.59 -0.44
CA GLN A 66 -14.66 19.90 -1.72
C GLN A 66 -15.36 20.87 -2.68
N GLN A 67 -14.63 21.38 -3.67
CA GLN A 67 -15.28 21.92 -4.86
C GLN A 67 -15.91 20.70 -5.53
N ASP A 68 -17.11 20.35 -5.09
CA ASP A 68 -18.04 19.58 -5.89
C ASP A 68 -18.24 20.42 -7.15
N ASN A 69 -17.58 20.01 -8.23
CA ASN A 69 -17.89 20.53 -9.55
C ASN A 69 -19.25 19.93 -9.92
N ASP A 70 -20.31 20.51 -9.36
CA ASP A 70 -21.65 20.45 -9.93
C ASP A 70 -21.65 21.38 -11.16
N ASP A 71 -21.03 20.93 -12.26
CA ASP A 71 -21.25 21.50 -13.58
C ASP A 71 -22.07 20.48 -14.39
N ASP A 72 -23.36 20.79 -14.52
CA ASP A 72 -24.41 20.39 -15.50
C ASP A 72 -24.22 19.06 -16.29
#